data_AF-A0A0L8FI26-F1
#
_entry.id   AF-A0A0L8FI26-F1
#
_cell.length_a   1.000
_cell.length_b   1.000
_cell.length_c   1.000
_cell.angle_alpha   90.00
_cell.angle_beta   90.00
_cell.angle_gamma   90.00
#
_symmetry.space_group_name_H-M   'P 1'
#
loop_
_entity.id
_entity.type
_entity.pdbx_description
1 polymer ?
#
loop_
_entity_poly.entity_id
_entity_poly.type
_entity_poly.pdbx_seq_one_letter_code
_entity_poly.pdbx_strand_id
1 'polypeptide(L)'
;MLVYLSECQEVSAPVKESVKDVMKLMCNCDRHISHMLINSSVPLSLVSELKCSETVTVEFCNSATLLAAILAGEEALPVEIHGYLDIPLIAKVLNFIETPSGMMFAEAVSVDLMTLILAYNQHHNESSPPNVVMQAMTHADTKYPELLLEKLILFFNRGVDPLMEQGLVRTKSNSVVKFLRDMFSCEATGRLYYTNDIKVMLDIVLRNITDKPPGDKVRAFIFEVIIIVIII
;
A
#
# COMPACT_ATOMS: atom_id res chain seq x y z
N MET A 1 -20.40 -18.84 -0.20
CA MET A 1 -21.44 -18.04 -0.89
C MET A 1 -20.90 -16.72 -1.42
N LEU A 2 -20.35 -15.82 -0.58
CA LEU A 2 -19.83 -14.53 -1.04
C LEU A 2 -18.67 -14.67 -2.05
N VAL A 3 -17.70 -15.55 -1.80
CA VAL A 3 -16.59 -15.85 -2.75
C VAL A 3 -17.11 -16.32 -4.11
N TYR A 4 -18.12 -17.19 -4.09
CA TYR A 4 -18.75 -17.67 -5.32
C TYR A 4 -19.46 -16.53 -6.08
N LEU A 5 -20.15 -15.63 -5.36
CA LEU A 5 -20.86 -14.51 -5.97
C LEU A 5 -19.92 -13.45 -6.56
N SER A 6 -18.74 -13.23 -5.96
CA SER A 6 -17.75 -12.31 -6.51
C SER A 6 -17.15 -12.83 -7.82
N GLU A 7 -16.93 -14.14 -7.93
CA GLU A 7 -16.24 -14.76 -9.06
C GLU A 7 -17.20 -15.20 -10.19
N CYS A 8 -18.49 -15.36 -9.91
CA CYS A 8 -19.46 -15.89 -10.87
C CYS A 8 -19.69 -14.94 -12.06
N GLN A 9 -19.45 -15.41 -13.28
CA GLN A 9 -19.62 -14.60 -14.50
C GLN A 9 -21.08 -14.18 -14.77
N GLU A 10 -22.05 -14.95 -14.27
CA GLU A 10 -23.48 -14.71 -14.47
C GLU A 10 -24.05 -13.62 -13.54
N VAL A 11 -23.30 -13.22 -12.52
CA VAL A 11 -23.71 -12.18 -11.57
C VAL A 11 -23.44 -10.79 -12.16
N SER A 12 -24.42 -9.89 -12.03
CA SER A 12 -24.30 -8.52 -12.54
C SER A 12 -23.21 -7.73 -11.81
N ALA A 13 -22.57 -6.80 -12.52
CA ALA A 13 -21.49 -5.98 -11.97
C ALA A 13 -21.87 -5.24 -10.65
N PRO A 14 -23.05 -4.60 -10.52
CA PRO A 14 -23.42 -3.93 -9.27
C PRO A 14 -23.48 -4.86 -8.05
N VAL A 15 -23.88 -6.12 -8.26
CA VAL A 15 -23.93 -7.13 -7.19
C VAL A 15 -22.51 -7.55 -6.81
N LYS A 16 -21.61 -7.73 -7.78
CA LYS A 16 -20.19 -8.03 -7.51
C LYS A 16 -19.54 -6.93 -6.69
N GLU A 17 -19.76 -5.68 -7.04
CA GLU A 17 -19.22 -4.54 -6.30
C GLU A 17 -19.79 -4.46 -4.88
N SER A 18 -21.10 -4.68 -4.71
CA SER A 18 -21.71 -4.76 -3.37
C SER A 18 -21.12 -5.90 -2.53
N VAL A 19 -20.82 -7.04 -3.14
CA VAL A 19 -20.17 -8.18 -2.47
C VAL A 19 -18.74 -7.81 -2.05
N LYS A 20 -17.96 -7.12 -2.89
CA LYS A 20 -16.61 -6.65 -2.55
C LYS A 20 -16.63 -5.69 -1.36
N ASP A 21 -17.58 -4.76 -1.33
CA ASP A 21 -17.75 -3.83 -0.22
C ASP A 21 -18.08 -4.56 1.09
N VAL A 22 -19.00 -5.53 1.05
CA VAL A 22 -19.32 -6.36 2.22
C VAL A 22 -18.09 -7.15 2.67
N MET A 23 -17.34 -7.75 1.74
CA MET A 23 -16.09 -8.47 2.08
C MET A 23 -15.06 -7.54 2.71
N LYS A 24 -14.92 -6.29 2.24
CA LYS A 24 -14.02 -5.29 2.82
C LYS A 24 -14.41 -4.94 4.25
N LEU A 25 -15.70 -4.69 4.50
CA LEU A 25 -16.21 -4.45 5.85
C LEU A 25 -15.98 -5.66 6.77
N MET A 26 -16.23 -6.87 6.27
CA MET A 26 -15.96 -8.11 7.00
C MET A 26 -14.46 -8.27 7.30
N CYS A 27 -13.60 -7.94 6.32
CA CYS A 27 -12.16 -7.87 6.52
C CYS A 27 -11.79 -6.90 7.61
N ASN A 28 -12.54 -5.85 7.93
CA ASN A 28 -12.20 -4.94 9.03
C ASN A 28 -12.71 -5.44 10.38
N CYS A 29 -13.82 -6.17 10.41
CA CYS A 29 -14.43 -6.69 11.63
C CYS A 29 -13.64 -7.83 12.30
N ASP A 30 -13.17 -8.81 11.54
CA ASP A 30 -12.52 -10.01 12.12
C ASP A 30 -11.31 -10.48 11.31
N ARG A 31 -10.16 -10.63 12.00
CA ARG A 31 -8.90 -11.07 11.41
C ARG A 31 -9.02 -12.47 10.82
N HIS A 32 -9.85 -13.32 11.41
CA HIS A 32 -10.11 -14.66 10.88
C HIS A 32 -10.73 -14.60 9.47
N ILE A 33 -11.50 -13.55 9.16
CA ILE A 33 -12.08 -13.38 7.83
C ILE A 33 -10.99 -13.01 6.81
N SER A 34 -10.09 -12.10 7.15
CA SER A 34 -8.93 -11.80 6.30
C SER A 34 -8.06 -13.05 6.08
N HIS A 35 -7.82 -13.87 7.12
CA HIS A 35 -7.14 -15.16 7.00
C HIS A 35 -7.88 -16.14 6.07
N MET A 36 -9.21 -16.24 6.18
CA MET A 36 -9.98 -17.10 5.26
C MET A 36 -9.91 -16.61 3.82
N LEU A 37 -9.98 -15.29 3.60
CA LEU A 37 -9.98 -14.71 2.26
C LEU A 37 -8.59 -14.77 1.61
N ILE A 38 -7.51 -14.53 2.35
CA ILE A 38 -6.15 -14.59 1.80
C ILE A 38 -5.80 -16.01 1.34
N ASN A 39 -6.35 -17.05 1.99
CA ASN A 39 -6.19 -18.45 1.61
C ASN A 39 -7.26 -18.96 0.62
N SER A 40 -8.11 -18.07 0.10
CA SER A 40 -9.14 -18.42 -0.89
C SER A 40 -8.68 -18.07 -2.33
N SER A 41 -9.55 -18.30 -3.32
CA SER A 41 -9.34 -17.85 -4.70
C SER A 41 -9.52 -16.35 -4.90
N VAL A 42 -10.12 -15.63 -3.94
CA VAL A 42 -10.46 -14.20 -4.06
C VAL A 42 -9.25 -13.33 -4.42
N PRO A 43 -8.08 -13.42 -3.73
CA PRO A 43 -6.93 -12.58 -4.07
C PRO A 43 -6.47 -12.77 -5.50
N LEU A 44 -6.50 -14.02 -6.01
CA LEU A 44 -6.12 -14.33 -7.39
C LEU A 44 -7.10 -13.75 -8.39
N SER A 45 -8.41 -13.84 -8.12
CA SER A 45 -9.44 -13.21 -8.94
C SER A 45 -9.24 -11.69 -9.00
N LEU A 46 -9.02 -11.05 -7.85
CA LEU A 46 -8.78 -9.60 -7.78
C LEU A 46 -7.51 -9.21 -8.54
N VAL A 47 -6.41 -9.95 -8.38
CA VAL A 47 -5.18 -9.68 -9.13
C VAL A 47 -5.40 -9.83 -10.63
N SER A 48 -6.14 -10.85 -11.07
CA SER A 48 -6.48 -11.01 -12.49
C SER A 48 -7.31 -9.84 -13.01
N GLU A 49 -8.29 -9.36 -12.25
CA GLU A 49 -9.08 -8.17 -12.60
C GLU A 49 -8.15 -6.94 -12.76
N LEU A 50 -7.29 -6.68 -11.78
CA LEU A 50 -6.35 -5.55 -11.82
C LEU A 50 -5.38 -5.65 -13.01
N LYS A 51 -4.92 -6.86 -13.36
CA LYS A 51 -4.05 -7.07 -14.53
C LYS A 51 -4.79 -6.80 -15.85
N CYS A 52 -6.06 -7.18 -15.97
CA CYS A 52 -6.86 -6.99 -17.18
C CYS A 52 -7.34 -5.53 -17.41
N SER A 53 -7.47 -4.70 -16.37
CA SER A 53 -8.00 -3.33 -16.52
C SER A 53 -7.03 -2.36 -17.22
N GLU A 54 -7.40 -1.75 -18.34
CA GLU A 54 -6.52 -0.78 -19.03
C GLU A 54 -6.58 0.63 -18.42
N THR A 55 -7.65 0.95 -17.70
CA THR A 55 -7.91 2.26 -17.10
C THR A 55 -8.27 2.14 -15.62
N VAL A 56 -8.11 3.24 -14.90
CA VAL A 56 -8.55 3.33 -13.50
C VAL A 56 -10.05 3.57 -13.46
N THR A 57 -10.81 2.57 -13.04
CA THR A 57 -12.27 2.66 -12.84
C THR A 57 -12.63 2.48 -11.37
N VAL A 58 -13.91 2.67 -11.03
CA VAL A 58 -14.40 2.42 -9.66
C VAL A 58 -14.20 0.96 -9.28
N GLU A 59 -14.48 0.03 -10.20
CA GLU A 59 -14.29 -1.41 -10.00
C GLU A 59 -12.82 -1.77 -9.77
N PHE A 60 -11.90 -1.09 -10.48
CA PHE A 60 -10.46 -1.24 -10.26
C PHE A 60 -10.08 -0.81 -8.83
N CYS A 61 -10.55 0.36 -8.38
CA CYS A 61 -10.29 0.85 -7.02
C CYS A 61 -10.91 -0.07 -5.96
N ASN A 62 -12.12 -0.58 -6.18
CA ASN A 62 -12.78 -1.52 -5.26
C ASN A 62 -12.01 -2.83 -5.15
N SER A 63 -11.51 -3.37 -6.27
CA SER A 63 -10.65 -4.56 -6.26
C SER A 63 -9.31 -4.30 -5.56
N ALA A 64 -8.69 -3.15 -5.81
CA ALA A 64 -7.44 -2.76 -5.16
C ALA A 64 -7.59 -2.58 -3.64
N THR A 65 -8.66 -1.91 -3.20
CA THR A 65 -8.93 -1.66 -1.77
C THR A 65 -9.37 -2.91 -1.02
N LEU A 66 -10.15 -3.79 -1.65
CA LEU A 66 -10.46 -5.11 -1.05
C LEU A 66 -9.18 -5.95 -0.92
N LEU A 67 -8.34 -5.97 -1.96
CA LEU A 67 -7.07 -6.68 -1.91
C LEU A 67 -6.17 -6.09 -0.81
N ALA A 68 -6.11 -4.76 -0.68
CA ALA A 68 -5.42 -4.08 0.43
C ALA A 68 -5.97 -4.51 1.79
N ALA A 69 -7.30 -4.61 1.95
CA ALA A 69 -7.94 -5.05 3.20
C ALA A 69 -7.64 -6.51 3.56
N ILE A 70 -7.52 -7.38 2.56
CA ILE A 70 -7.09 -8.77 2.75
C ILE A 70 -5.61 -8.80 3.15
N LEU A 71 -4.76 -8.05 2.45
CA LEU A 71 -3.32 -7.97 2.69
C LEU A 71 -2.95 -7.22 3.98
N ALA A 72 -3.79 -6.34 4.51
CA ALA A 72 -3.50 -5.62 5.74
C ALA A 72 -3.39 -6.53 6.98
N GLY A 73 -3.74 -7.82 6.86
CA GLY A 73 -3.48 -8.82 7.90
C GLY A 73 -1.99 -9.05 8.14
N GLU A 74 -1.63 -9.40 9.37
CA GLU A 74 -0.23 -9.59 9.78
C GLU A 74 0.36 -10.97 9.40
N GLU A 75 -0.38 -11.78 8.67
CA GLU A 75 -0.01 -13.17 8.36
C GLU A 75 0.97 -13.25 7.20
N ALA A 76 1.75 -14.33 7.15
CA ALA A 76 2.59 -14.58 5.99
C ALA A 76 1.71 -14.85 4.77
N LEU A 77 2.09 -14.26 3.63
CA LEU A 77 1.36 -14.49 2.39
C LEU A 77 1.55 -15.93 1.91
N PRO A 78 0.48 -16.58 1.42
CA PRO A 78 0.61 -17.81 0.64
C PRO A 78 1.57 -17.61 -0.53
N VAL A 79 2.36 -18.65 -0.84
CA VAL A 79 3.40 -18.60 -1.88
C VAL A 79 2.81 -18.24 -3.24
N GLU A 80 1.57 -18.68 -3.49
CA GLU A 80 0.82 -18.39 -4.71
C GLU A 80 0.70 -16.87 -4.91
N ILE A 81 0.30 -16.12 -3.88
CA ILE A 81 0.07 -14.66 -3.98
C ILE A 81 1.34 -13.92 -4.39
N HIS A 82 2.51 -14.33 -3.88
CA HIS A 82 3.80 -13.74 -4.26
C HIS A 82 4.10 -13.85 -5.76
N GLY A 83 3.62 -14.91 -6.42
CA GLY A 83 3.79 -15.08 -7.87
C GLY A 83 2.89 -14.17 -8.71
N TYR A 84 1.76 -13.71 -8.16
CA TYR A 84 0.80 -12.88 -8.90
C TYR A 84 0.95 -11.38 -8.62
N LEU A 85 1.36 -11.00 -7.40
CA LEU A 85 1.74 -9.63 -7.03
C LEU A 85 3.18 -9.34 -7.47
N ASP A 86 3.38 -9.34 -8.78
CA ASP A 86 4.66 -9.19 -9.46
C ASP A 86 4.99 -7.73 -9.81
N ILE A 87 6.24 -7.50 -10.26
CA ILE A 87 6.75 -6.18 -10.64
C ILE A 87 5.83 -5.48 -11.66
N PRO A 88 5.38 -6.11 -12.76
CA PRO A 88 4.53 -5.45 -13.75
C PRO A 88 3.20 -4.95 -13.18
N LEU A 89 2.55 -5.73 -12.31
CA LEU A 89 1.31 -5.28 -11.66
C LEU A 89 1.56 -4.09 -10.73
N ILE A 90 2.60 -4.16 -9.91
CA ILE A 90 2.91 -3.06 -8.98
C ILE A 90 3.30 -1.80 -9.75
N ALA A 91 4.12 -1.91 -10.81
CA ALA A 91 4.46 -0.81 -11.70
C ALA A 91 3.21 -0.17 -12.34
N LYS A 92 2.24 -0.99 -12.75
CA LYS A 92 0.96 -0.51 -13.29
C LYS A 92 0.16 0.30 -12.27
N VAL A 93 0.04 -0.19 -11.03
CA VAL A 93 -0.65 0.53 -9.96
C VAL A 93 0.06 1.84 -9.63
N LEU A 94 1.40 1.84 -9.58
CA LEU A 94 2.21 3.06 -9.40
C LEU A 94 1.95 4.06 -10.52
N ASN A 95 1.95 3.62 -11.79
CA ASN A 95 1.67 4.48 -12.93
C ASN A 95 0.26 5.10 -12.88
N PHE A 96 -0.72 4.39 -12.33
CA PHE A 96 -2.08 4.89 -12.11
C PHE A 96 -2.16 5.89 -10.97
N ILE A 97 -1.36 5.74 -9.91
CA ILE A 97 -1.20 6.76 -8.87
C ILE A 97 -0.66 8.04 -9.50
N GLU A 98 0.38 7.95 -10.33
CA GLU A 98 1.01 9.11 -10.96
C GLU A 98 0.21 9.74 -12.12
N THR A 99 -0.79 9.02 -12.64
CA THR A 99 -1.61 9.48 -13.76
C THR A 99 -3.10 9.37 -13.44
N PRO A 100 -3.61 10.13 -12.46
CA PRO A 100 -5.02 10.09 -12.12
C PRO A 100 -5.83 10.63 -13.30
N SER A 101 -6.53 9.74 -14.00
CA SER A 101 -7.30 10.11 -15.20
C SER A 101 -8.62 10.81 -14.80
N GLY A 102 -8.92 11.97 -15.38
CA GLY A 102 -10.23 12.63 -15.28
C GLY A 102 -10.59 13.17 -13.88
N MET A 103 -10.28 14.44 -13.62
CA MET A 103 -10.49 15.07 -12.31
C MET A 103 -11.98 15.13 -11.90
N MET A 104 -12.28 14.44 -10.79
CA MET A 104 -13.11 14.85 -9.64
C MET A 104 -12.76 13.97 -8.41
N PHE A 105 -12.20 12.77 -8.64
CA PHE A 105 -11.84 11.79 -7.61
C PHE A 105 -10.33 11.47 -7.54
N ALA A 106 -9.48 12.24 -8.22
CA ALA A 106 -8.04 11.96 -8.36
C ALA A 106 -7.33 11.75 -7.02
N GLU A 107 -7.65 12.57 -6.02
CA GLU A 107 -7.04 12.47 -4.70
C GLU A 107 -7.46 11.20 -3.96
N ALA A 108 -8.77 10.91 -3.90
CA ALA A 108 -9.28 9.70 -3.25
C ALA A 108 -8.76 8.42 -3.93
N VAL A 109 -8.81 8.38 -5.27
CA VAL A 109 -8.28 7.27 -6.07
C VAL A 109 -6.80 7.04 -5.80
N SER A 110 -5.99 8.09 -5.75
CA SER A 110 -4.57 7.94 -5.43
C SER A 110 -4.34 7.31 -4.05
N VAL A 111 -5.15 7.70 -3.05
CA VAL A 111 -5.06 7.14 -1.68
C VAL A 111 -5.51 5.68 -1.66
N ASP A 112 -6.59 5.34 -2.35
CA ASP A 112 -7.08 3.96 -2.47
C ASP A 112 -6.01 3.05 -3.08
N LEU A 113 -5.37 3.47 -4.16
CA LEU A 113 -4.29 2.69 -4.79
C LEU A 113 -3.02 2.64 -3.92
N MET A 114 -2.69 3.73 -3.22
CA MET A 114 -1.60 3.73 -2.24
C MET A 114 -1.84 2.71 -1.13
N THR A 115 -3.08 2.49 -0.70
CA THR A 115 -3.36 1.49 0.34
C THR A 115 -2.97 0.08 -0.07
N LEU A 116 -3.15 -0.29 -1.34
CA LEU A 116 -2.69 -1.58 -1.86
C LEU A 116 -1.16 -1.69 -1.80
N ILE A 117 -0.46 -0.65 -2.26
CA ILE A 117 1.01 -0.61 -2.27
C ILE A 117 1.56 -0.71 -0.84
N LEU A 118 1.01 0.07 0.09
CA LEU A 118 1.42 0.10 1.49
C LEU A 118 1.12 -1.23 2.20
N ALA A 119 -0.07 -1.80 1.98
CA ALA A 119 -0.47 -3.08 2.56
C ALA A 119 0.39 -4.23 2.04
N TYR A 120 0.68 -4.28 0.73
CA TYR A 120 1.56 -5.31 0.20
C TYR A 120 3.00 -5.15 0.72
N ASN A 121 3.49 -3.91 0.80
CA ASN A 121 4.82 -3.65 1.31
C ASN A 121 4.99 -4.12 2.76
N GLN A 122 3.94 -4.11 3.60
CA GLN A 122 4.02 -4.62 4.99
C GLN A 122 4.53 -6.06 5.10
N HIS A 123 4.34 -6.89 4.07
CA HIS A 123 4.75 -8.29 4.06
C HIS A 123 6.24 -8.50 3.82
N HIS A 124 6.94 -7.48 3.31
CA HIS A 124 8.39 -7.58 3.13
C HIS A 124 9.13 -7.50 4.47
N ASN A 125 10.05 -8.42 4.67
CA ASN A 125 10.99 -8.51 5.78
C ASN A 125 12.43 -8.64 5.24
N GLU A 126 13.40 -8.12 6.00
CA GLU A 126 14.82 -8.05 5.58
C GLU A 126 15.44 -9.42 5.24
N SER A 127 14.88 -10.51 5.78
CA SER A 127 15.34 -11.89 5.53
C SER A 127 14.73 -12.55 4.28
N SER A 128 13.85 -11.86 3.57
CA SER A 128 13.12 -12.39 2.40
C SER A 128 13.72 -11.96 1.06
N PRO A 129 13.26 -12.53 -0.07
CA PRO A 129 13.58 -12.05 -1.40
C PRO A 129 13.46 -10.52 -1.55
N PRO A 130 14.17 -9.94 -2.53
CA PRO A 130 14.21 -8.50 -2.72
C PRO A 130 12.79 -7.93 -2.84
N ASN A 131 12.56 -6.80 -2.17
CA ASN A 131 11.24 -6.20 -2.06
C ASN A 131 10.67 -5.87 -3.46
N VAL A 132 9.60 -6.56 -3.86
CA VAL A 132 8.97 -6.41 -5.17
C VAL A 132 8.47 -4.99 -5.40
N VAL A 133 7.97 -4.34 -4.34
CA VAL A 133 7.49 -2.95 -4.41
C VAL A 133 8.66 -2.00 -4.70
N MET A 134 9.80 -2.18 -4.04
CA MET A 134 10.99 -1.36 -4.28
C MET A 134 11.58 -1.62 -5.67
N GLN A 135 11.59 -2.87 -6.13
CA GLN A 135 12.01 -3.19 -7.50
C GLN A 135 11.09 -2.53 -8.55
N ALA A 136 9.78 -2.54 -8.31
CA ALA A 136 8.81 -1.89 -9.19
C ALA A 136 8.97 -0.37 -9.22
N MET A 137 9.29 0.28 -8.10
CA MET A 137 9.57 1.73 -8.04
C MET A 137 10.72 2.16 -8.96
N THR A 138 11.69 1.27 -9.21
CA THR A 138 12.86 1.53 -10.08
C THR A 138 12.78 0.83 -11.43
N HIS A 139 11.65 0.19 -11.75
CA HIS A 139 11.48 -0.54 -13.00
C HIS A 139 11.37 0.41 -14.20
N ALA A 140 11.86 0.01 -15.37
CA ALA A 140 11.92 0.87 -16.55
C ALA A 140 10.55 1.36 -17.05
N ASP A 141 9.50 0.56 -16.85
CA ASP A 141 8.12 0.89 -17.23
C ASP A 141 7.39 1.75 -16.18
N THR A 142 8.01 1.99 -15.03
CA THR A 142 7.42 2.79 -13.94
C THR A 142 7.76 4.25 -14.16
N LYS A 143 6.73 5.09 -14.19
CA LYS A 143 6.86 6.55 -14.21
C LYS A 143 7.53 7.02 -12.92
N TYR A 144 8.20 8.15 -13.00
CA TYR A 144 8.78 8.77 -11.82
C TYR A 144 7.68 9.04 -10.77
N PRO A 145 7.80 8.54 -9.53
CA PRO A 145 6.71 8.47 -8.56
C PRO A 145 6.53 9.78 -7.76
N GLU A 146 6.39 10.92 -8.45
CA GLU A 146 6.37 12.24 -7.82
C GLU A 146 5.20 12.41 -6.83
N LEU A 147 3.98 12.08 -7.25
CA LEU A 147 2.78 12.24 -6.43
C LEU A 147 2.79 11.28 -5.24
N LEU A 148 3.24 10.03 -5.44
CA LEU A 148 3.41 9.07 -4.37
C LEU A 148 4.37 9.60 -3.30
N LEU A 149 5.55 10.07 -3.73
CA LEU A 149 6.60 10.56 -2.83
C LEU A 149 6.14 11.78 -2.03
N GLU A 150 5.44 12.73 -2.67
CA GLU A 150 4.84 13.90 -2.02
C GLU A 150 3.82 13.47 -0.95
N LYS A 151 2.90 12.55 -1.29
CA LYS A 151 1.88 12.06 -0.37
C LYS A 151 2.47 11.31 0.81
N LEU A 152 3.51 10.50 0.60
CA LEU A 152 4.21 9.81 1.69
C LEU A 152 4.79 10.81 2.70
N ILE A 153 5.42 11.90 2.24
CA ILE A 153 5.91 12.96 3.13
C ILE A 153 4.73 13.64 3.87
N LEU A 154 3.62 13.90 3.18
CA LEU A 154 2.44 14.51 3.81
C LEU A 154 1.85 13.62 4.92
N PHE A 155 1.67 12.32 4.67
CA PHE A 155 1.19 11.37 5.66
C PHE A 155 2.16 11.24 6.83
N PHE A 156 3.45 11.16 6.54
CA PHE A 156 4.50 11.11 7.56
C PHE A 156 4.49 12.36 8.45
N ASN A 157 4.39 13.56 7.87
CA ASN A 157 4.29 14.82 8.61
C ASN A 157 3.06 14.88 9.51
N ARG A 158 1.92 14.37 9.04
CA ARG A 158 0.67 14.31 9.81
C ARG A 158 0.67 13.20 10.88
N GLY A 159 1.60 12.26 10.83
CA GLY A 159 1.60 11.08 11.69
C GLY A 159 0.40 10.16 11.41
N VAL A 160 -0.11 10.18 10.18
CA VAL A 160 -1.32 9.47 9.75
C VAL A 160 -0.93 8.26 8.91
N ASP A 161 -1.63 7.14 9.11
CA ASP A 161 -1.48 5.94 8.29
C ASP A 161 -2.71 5.77 7.38
N PRO A 162 -2.56 5.81 6.05
CA PRO A 162 -3.66 5.65 5.11
C PRO A 162 -4.42 4.32 5.28
N LEU A 163 -3.74 3.26 5.73
CA LEU A 163 -4.41 1.99 6.01
C LEU A 163 -5.36 2.15 7.20
N MET A 164 -4.93 2.84 8.26
CA MET A 164 -5.79 3.10 9.42
C MET A 164 -6.95 4.06 9.11
N GLU A 165 -6.73 5.10 8.29
CA GLU A 165 -7.81 6.01 7.88
C GLU A 165 -8.91 5.31 7.07
N GLN A 166 -8.54 4.29 6.30
CA GLN A 166 -9.47 3.41 5.57
C GLN A 166 -10.11 2.32 6.45
N GLY A 167 -9.88 2.37 7.76
CA GLY A 167 -10.40 1.39 8.72
C GLY A 167 -9.66 0.06 8.75
N LEU A 168 -8.50 -0.06 8.09
CA LEU A 168 -7.65 -1.25 8.10
C LEU A 168 -6.73 -1.20 9.34
N VAL A 169 -7.26 -1.55 10.50
CA VAL A 169 -6.60 -1.31 11.82
C VAL A 169 -5.45 -2.29 12.14
N ARG A 170 -5.20 -3.32 11.31
CA ARG A 170 -4.39 -4.50 11.71
C ARG A 170 -2.95 -4.51 11.23
N THR A 171 -2.33 -3.36 11.10
CA THR A 171 -0.96 -3.27 10.59
C THR A 171 0.07 -3.49 11.69
N LYS A 172 1.10 -4.31 11.43
CA LYS A 172 2.21 -4.58 12.39
C LYS A 172 2.93 -3.32 12.85
N SER A 173 3.04 -2.35 11.94
CA SER A 173 3.73 -1.07 12.10
C SER A 173 3.06 -0.02 11.24
N ASN A 174 3.34 1.26 11.49
CA ASN A 174 2.85 2.33 10.63
C ASN A 174 3.33 2.09 9.19
N SER A 175 2.40 2.02 8.25
CA SER A 175 2.67 1.55 6.90
C SER A 175 3.54 2.50 6.09
N VAL A 176 3.36 3.81 6.31
CA VAL A 176 4.16 4.88 5.70
C VAL A 176 5.58 4.84 6.22
N VAL A 177 5.76 4.74 7.55
CA VAL A 177 7.09 4.63 8.17
C VAL A 177 7.83 3.41 7.65
N LYS A 178 7.16 2.26 7.61
CA LYS A 178 7.72 1.01 7.09
C LYS A 178 8.13 1.15 5.63
N PHE A 179 7.29 1.76 4.80
CA PHE A 179 7.58 2.00 3.39
C PHE A 179 8.80 2.91 3.21
N LEU A 180 8.86 4.05 3.91
CA LEU A 180 10.01 4.94 3.88
C LEU A 180 11.28 4.23 4.33
N ARG A 181 11.20 3.42 5.39
CA ARG A 181 12.32 2.61 5.90
C ARG A 181 12.90 1.69 4.83
N ASP A 182 12.05 0.91 4.17
CA ASP A 182 12.49 0.00 3.10
C ASP A 182 13.06 0.77 1.90
N MET A 183 12.45 1.90 1.55
CA MET A 183 12.86 2.73 0.43
C MET A 183 14.25 3.33 0.64
N PHE A 184 14.53 3.80 1.86
CA PHE A 184 15.84 4.30 2.25
C PHE A 184 16.85 3.17 2.56
N SER A 185 16.39 1.93 2.74
CA SER A 185 17.30 0.79 2.89
C SER A 185 17.94 0.35 1.57
N CYS A 186 17.46 0.87 0.43
CA CYS A 186 18.00 0.61 -0.89
C CYS A 186 18.41 1.92 -1.57
N GLU A 187 19.67 2.03 -1.98
CA GLU A 187 20.22 3.24 -2.60
C GLU A 187 19.45 3.66 -3.86
N ALA A 188 19.03 2.70 -4.71
CA ALA A 188 18.33 3.00 -5.95
C ALA A 188 16.98 3.69 -5.70
N THR A 189 16.23 3.25 -4.70
CA THR A 189 14.96 3.86 -4.32
C THR A 189 15.13 5.09 -3.44
N GLY A 190 16.15 5.14 -2.58
CA GLY A 190 16.46 6.32 -1.75
C GLY A 190 16.82 7.55 -2.59
N ARG A 191 17.47 7.34 -3.75
CA ARG A 191 17.79 8.40 -4.73
C ARG A 191 16.58 8.95 -5.49
N LEU A 192 15.39 8.36 -5.33
CA LEU A 192 14.17 8.93 -5.90
C LEU A 192 13.71 10.19 -5.18
N TYR A 193 14.16 10.46 -3.95
CA TYR A 193 13.91 11.74 -3.31
C TYR A 193 14.94 12.79 -3.72
N TYR A 194 14.47 14.01 -4.02
CA TYR A 194 15.39 15.13 -4.18
C TYR A 194 15.95 15.56 -2.82
N THR A 195 17.12 16.19 -2.83
CA THR A 195 17.78 16.69 -1.61
C THR A 195 16.88 17.62 -0.79
N ASN A 196 15.99 18.38 -1.44
CA ASN A 196 15.04 19.25 -0.75
C ASN A 196 13.98 18.45 0.01
N ASP A 197 13.46 17.37 -0.58
CA ASP A 197 12.48 16.49 0.07
C ASP A 197 13.10 15.81 1.29
N ILE A 198 14.36 15.39 1.18
CA ILE A 198 15.13 14.81 2.29
C ILE A 198 15.29 15.82 3.43
N LYS A 199 15.60 17.10 3.14
CA LYS A 199 15.67 18.15 4.16
C LYS A 199 14.32 18.35 4.86
N VAL A 200 13.22 18.36 4.11
CA VAL A 200 11.87 18.48 4.68
C VAL A 200 11.57 17.30 5.61
N MET A 201 11.91 16.07 5.20
CA MET A 201 11.76 14.89 6.06
C MET A 201 12.61 15.00 7.33
N LEU A 202 13.87 15.43 7.23
CA LEU A 202 14.73 15.65 8.40
C LEU A 202 14.15 16.71 9.35
N ASP A 203 13.59 17.80 8.84
CA ASP A 203 12.95 18.84 9.66
C ASP A 203 11.71 18.30 10.39
N ILE A 204 10.87 17.51 9.71
CA ILE A 204 9.70 16.83 10.31
C ILE A 204 10.15 15.93 11.46
N VAL A 205 11.19 15.15 11.21
CA VAL A 205 11.74 14.23 12.19
C VAL A 205 12.28 14.98 13.41
N LEU A 206 13.16 15.98 13.20
CA LEU A 206 13.78 16.73 14.28
C LEU A 206 12.72 17.37 15.17
N ARG A 207 11.71 18.00 14.56
CA ARG A 207 10.57 18.57 15.26
C ARG A 207 9.84 17.54 16.12
N ASN A 208 9.56 16.36 15.56
CA ASN A 208 8.88 15.32 16.32
C ASN A 208 9.72 14.75 17.48
N ILE A 209 11.05 14.74 17.36
CA ILE A 209 11.93 14.32 18.48
C ILE A 209 11.95 15.39 19.57
N THR A 210 12.04 16.67 19.21
CA THR A 210 12.13 17.77 20.18
C THR A 210 10.81 18.00 20.90
N ASP A 211 9.69 17.88 20.19
CA ASP A 211 8.38 18.30 20.70
C ASP A 211 7.68 17.18 21.48
N LYS A 212 8.10 15.91 21.31
CA LYS A 212 7.44 14.77 21.96
C LYS A 212 8.15 14.31 23.24
N PRO A 213 7.40 14.03 24.32
CA PRO A 213 7.97 13.59 25.57
C PRO A 213 8.61 12.19 25.47
N PRO A 214 9.53 11.86 26.38
CA PRO A 214 10.06 10.49 26.50
C PRO A 214 8.94 9.45 26.70
N GLY A 215 9.00 8.36 25.94
CA GLY A 215 8.01 7.27 25.98
C GLY A 215 6.91 7.35 24.92
N ASP A 216 6.86 8.40 24.10
CA ASP A 216 5.95 8.48 22.95
C ASP A 216 6.34 7.42 21.90
N LYS A 217 5.39 6.57 21.50
CA LYS A 217 5.57 5.51 20.50
C LYS A 217 6.00 6.07 19.15
N VAL A 218 5.53 7.27 18.80
CA VAL A 218 5.90 7.98 17.55
C VAL A 218 7.38 8.33 17.54
N ARG A 219 7.98 8.59 18.72
CA ARG A 219 9.41 8.91 18.83
C ARG A 219 10.29 7.71 18.42
N ALA A 220 9.89 6.48 18.78
CA ALA A 220 10.62 5.27 18.40
C ALA A 220 10.61 5.04 16.89
N PHE A 221 9.44 5.20 16.25
CA PHE A 221 9.30 5.08 14.79
C PHE A 221 10.14 6.12 14.03
N ILE A 222 10.26 7.32 14.57
CA ILE A 222 11.00 8.41 13.95
C ILE A 222 12.51 8.20 14.05
N PHE A 223 13.01 7.61 15.15
CA PHE A 223 14.42 7.20 15.24
C PHE A 223 14.80 6.15 14.18
N GLU A 224 13.91 5.21 13.85
CA GLU A 224 14.16 4.23 12.80
C GLU A 224 14.38 4.89 11.43
N VAL A 225 13.56 5.90 11.09
CA VAL A 225 13.68 6.61 9.80
C VAL A 225 14.97 7.44 9.73
N ILE A 226 15.35 8.12 10.81
CA ILE A 226 16.59 8.95 10.85
C ILE A 226 17.82 8.12 10.57
N ILE A 227 17.95 6.99 11.26
CA ILE A 227 19.15 6.17 11.20
C ILE A 227 19.39 5.79 9.75
N ILE A 228 18.34 5.48 9.00
CA ILE A 228 18.47 5.06 7.61
C ILE A 228 18.68 6.27 6.68
N VAL A 229 18.01 7.40 6.90
CA VAL A 229 18.21 8.63 6.11
C VAL A 229 19.63 9.20 6.26
N ILE A 230 20.28 9.03 7.42
CA ILE A 230 21.65 9.51 7.67
C ILE A 230 22.71 8.59 7.02
N ILE A 231 22.37 7.33 6.72
CA ILE A 231 23.31 6.33 6.19
C ILE A 231 23.45 6.39 4.66
N ILE A 232 22.53 7.06 3.96
CA ILE A 232 22.57 7.29 2.50
C ILE A 232 23.30 8.59 2.17
#